data_AF-G8THQ4-F1
#
_entry.id   AF-G8THQ4-F1
#
_cell.length_a   1.000
_cell.length_b   1.000
_cell.length_c   1.000
_cell.angle_alpha   90.00
_cell.angle_beta   90.00
_cell.angle_gamma   90.00
#
_symmetry.space_group_name_H-M   'P 1'
#
loop_
_entity.id
_entity.type
_entity.pdbx_description
1 polymer ?
#
loop_
_entity_poly.entity_id
_entity_poly.type
_entity_poly.pdbx_seq_one_letter_code
_entity_poly.pdbx_strand_id
1 'polypeptide(L)'
;MKTKSLFFLIALAIVIFYGCKKEVEKNSLTVQIPESIGAYCKYGGYKIISGVDQNSNNILDSNEIQQTEYVCKGIDEKETIIYFPGQDYGYLSNNASGSMWPRVAIANFDISNYPADSISFSAYLYSNMEGVKAFVELYDQTNNKVIKNAILSTTSTKSDSLYSTTVNFLNDLPKGPIKLNCRLRTEKDGTGVTFRKPMLNLYKK
;
A
#
# COMPACT_ATOMS: atom_id res chain seq x y z
N MET A 1 15.48 -87.04 -18.21
CA MET A 1 14.68 -85.79 -18.07
C MET A 1 15.49 -84.73 -17.33
N LYS A 2 16.30 -83.94 -18.04
CA LYS A 2 17.23 -82.93 -17.48
C LYS A 2 17.13 -81.57 -18.23
N THR A 3 15.94 -81.19 -18.71
CA THR A 3 15.77 -80.04 -19.60
C THR A 3 14.81 -78.95 -19.09
N LYS A 4 14.10 -79.18 -17.98
CA LYS A 4 13.16 -78.18 -17.41
C LYS A 4 13.83 -77.10 -16.56
N SER A 5 15.03 -77.35 -16.03
CA SER A 5 15.74 -76.39 -15.16
C SER A 5 16.47 -75.29 -15.94
N LEU A 6 16.90 -75.56 -17.18
CA LEU A 6 17.64 -74.62 -18.01
C LEU A 6 16.73 -73.53 -18.64
N PHE A 7 15.49 -73.88 -19.01
CA PHE A 7 14.51 -72.91 -19.52
C PHE A 7 14.02 -71.91 -18.46
N PHE A 8 13.93 -72.32 -17.19
CA PHE A 8 13.52 -71.46 -16.09
C PHE A 8 14.62 -70.44 -15.71
N LEU A 9 15.89 -70.82 -15.87
CA LEU A 9 17.05 -69.93 -15.67
C LEU A 9 17.17 -68.87 -16.77
N ILE A 10 16.81 -69.19 -18.02
CA ILE A 10 16.82 -68.23 -19.13
C ILE A 10 15.65 -67.23 -19.01
N ALA A 11 14.46 -67.68 -18.59
CA ALA A 11 13.31 -66.80 -18.37
C ALA A 11 13.52 -65.80 -17.21
N LEU A 12 14.25 -66.19 -16.17
CA LEU A 12 14.58 -65.29 -15.05
C LEU A 12 15.67 -64.26 -15.40
N ALA A 13 16.59 -64.60 -16.31
CA ALA A 13 17.64 -63.69 -16.77
C ALA A 13 17.08 -62.57 -17.68
N ILE A 14 16.00 -62.82 -18.44
CA ILE A 14 15.38 -61.83 -19.33
C ILE A 14 14.62 -60.74 -18.55
N VAL A 15 14.07 -61.07 -17.38
CA VAL A 15 13.35 -60.11 -16.52
C VAL A 15 14.30 -59.08 -15.86
N ILE A 16 15.58 -59.42 -15.71
CA ILE A 16 16.57 -58.55 -15.03
C ILE A 16 17.12 -57.45 -15.96
N PHE A 17 17.03 -57.61 -17.29
CA PHE A 17 17.58 -56.65 -18.26
C PHE A 17 16.62 -55.52 -18.69
N TYR A 18 15.37 -55.48 -18.22
CA TYR A 18 14.38 -54.49 -18.66
C TYR A 18 14.06 -53.37 -17.65
N GLY A 19 14.75 -53.30 -16.50
CA GLY A 19 14.19 -52.62 -15.33
C GLY A 19 15.05 -51.58 -14.62
N CYS A 20 15.89 -50.82 -15.30
CA CYS A 20 16.38 -49.55 -14.72
C CYS A 20 16.48 -48.50 -15.82
N LYS A 21 15.34 -47.85 -16.12
CA LYS A 21 15.37 -46.59 -16.83
C LYS A 21 16.06 -45.60 -15.87
N LYS A 22 17.21 -45.06 -16.25
CA LYS A 22 17.89 -44.02 -15.49
C LYS A 22 16.92 -42.84 -15.39
N GLU A 23 16.30 -42.64 -14.24
CA GLU A 23 15.52 -41.43 -14.01
C GLU A 23 16.52 -40.27 -14.01
N VAL A 24 16.30 -39.32 -14.92
CA VAL A 24 17.12 -38.11 -14.98
C VAL A 24 16.84 -37.36 -13.68
N GLU A 25 17.87 -37.16 -12.86
CA GLU A 25 17.79 -36.35 -11.65
C GLU A 25 17.45 -34.92 -12.08
N LYS A 26 16.21 -34.50 -11.81
CA LYS A 26 15.74 -33.17 -12.16
C LYS A 26 15.86 -32.24 -10.96
N ASN A 27 16.54 -31.12 -11.16
CA ASN A 27 16.71 -30.12 -10.12
C ASN A 27 15.48 -29.22 -10.04
N SER A 28 15.10 -28.82 -8.83
CA SER A 28 14.17 -27.71 -8.65
C SER A 28 14.99 -26.41 -8.57
N LEU A 29 14.68 -25.46 -9.44
CA LEU A 29 15.35 -24.17 -9.50
C LEU A 29 14.39 -23.07 -9.06
N THR A 30 14.94 -22.09 -8.35
CA THR A 30 14.26 -20.84 -7.99
C THR A 30 15.17 -19.69 -8.38
N VAL A 31 14.65 -18.77 -9.19
CA VAL A 31 15.38 -17.61 -9.69
C VAL A 31 14.68 -16.34 -9.24
N GLN A 32 15.46 -15.40 -8.72
CA GLN A 32 15.00 -14.08 -8.33
C GLN A 32 15.40 -13.07 -9.41
N ILE A 33 14.42 -12.34 -9.92
CA ILE A 33 14.61 -11.32 -10.95
C ILE A 33 14.17 -9.99 -10.35
N PRO A 34 15.01 -8.93 -10.36
CA PRO A 34 14.58 -7.61 -9.94
C PRO A 34 13.35 -7.15 -10.75
N GLU A 35 12.27 -6.82 -10.05
CA GLU A 35 11.05 -6.30 -10.67
C GLU A 35 11.08 -4.77 -10.60
N SER A 36 10.93 -4.14 -11.76
CA SER A 36 10.88 -2.69 -11.87
C SER A 36 9.55 -2.13 -11.36
N ILE A 37 9.51 -0.82 -11.16
CA ILE A 37 8.26 -0.11 -10.84
C ILE A 37 7.26 -0.33 -11.99
N GLY A 38 6.08 -0.86 -11.68
CA GLY A 38 5.11 -1.17 -12.71
C GLY A 38 3.83 -1.85 -12.22
N ALA A 39 3.16 -2.52 -13.15
CA ALA A 39 1.83 -3.10 -12.96
C ALA A 39 1.78 -4.20 -11.88
N TYR A 40 2.87 -4.97 -11.73
CA TYR A 40 2.94 -6.04 -10.74
C TYR A 40 3.40 -5.56 -9.37
N CYS A 41 4.38 -4.64 -9.33
CA CYS A 41 4.83 -4.00 -8.11
C CYS A 41 4.92 -2.48 -8.27
N LYS A 42 4.00 -1.76 -7.60
CA LYS A 42 3.91 -0.30 -7.63
C LYS A 42 5.21 0.41 -7.21
N TYR A 43 6.04 -0.23 -6.39
CA TYR A 43 7.30 0.32 -5.88
C TYR A 43 8.52 -0.54 -6.22
N GLY A 44 8.41 -1.38 -7.26
CA GLY A 44 9.39 -2.39 -7.58
C GLY A 44 9.43 -3.52 -6.54
N GLY A 45 10.32 -4.48 -6.75
CA GLY A 45 10.39 -5.67 -5.91
C GLY A 45 11.25 -6.74 -6.54
N TYR A 46 10.85 -7.98 -6.32
CA TYR A 46 11.42 -9.14 -6.97
C TYR A 46 10.30 -9.99 -7.55
N LYS A 47 10.49 -10.40 -8.80
CA LYS A 47 9.76 -11.51 -9.40
C LYS A 47 10.51 -12.79 -9.05
N ILE A 48 9.83 -13.74 -8.44
CA ILE A 48 10.36 -15.05 -8.10
C ILE A 48 9.74 -16.05 -9.08
N ILE A 49 10.59 -16.72 -9.85
CA ILE A 49 10.16 -17.82 -10.72
C ILE A 49 10.74 -19.13 -10.21
N SER A 50 9.95 -20.19 -10.23
CA SER A 50 10.40 -21.52 -9.84
C SER A 50 9.85 -22.60 -10.76
N GLY A 51 10.57 -23.72 -10.84
CA GLY A 51 10.19 -24.85 -11.66
C GLY A 51 11.19 -26.00 -11.57
N VAL A 52 10.93 -27.03 -12.36
CA VAL A 52 11.77 -28.23 -12.46
C VAL A 52 12.57 -28.12 -13.75
N ASP A 53 13.89 -28.15 -13.64
CA ASP A 53 14.83 -28.22 -14.76
C ASP A 53 14.68 -29.58 -15.43
N GLN A 54 13.92 -29.62 -16.53
CA GLN A 54 13.52 -30.85 -17.20
C GLN A 54 14.60 -31.35 -18.15
N ASN A 55 15.40 -30.43 -18.70
CA ASN A 55 16.47 -30.72 -19.63
C ASN A 55 17.85 -30.85 -18.95
N SER A 56 17.91 -30.60 -17.63
CA SER A 56 19.10 -30.71 -16.78
C SER A 56 20.24 -29.77 -17.19
N ASN A 57 19.91 -28.56 -17.66
CA ASN A 57 20.90 -27.57 -18.07
C ASN A 57 21.27 -26.56 -16.96
N ASN A 58 20.70 -26.70 -15.76
CA ASN A 58 20.84 -25.82 -14.59
C ASN A 58 20.38 -24.38 -14.83
N ILE A 59 19.54 -24.15 -15.83
CA ILE A 59 18.88 -22.90 -16.13
C ILE A 59 17.38 -23.17 -16.07
N LEU A 60 16.60 -22.19 -15.64
CA LEU A 60 15.14 -22.31 -15.71
C LEU A 60 14.65 -21.72 -17.04
N ASP A 61 14.47 -22.58 -18.04
CA ASP A 61 13.96 -22.17 -19.34
C ASP A 61 12.48 -21.75 -19.26
N SER A 62 12.01 -20.94 -20.21
CA SER A 62 10.64 -20.41 -20.19
C SER A 62 9.55 -21.48 -20.11
N ASN A 63 9.82 -22.66 -20.69
CA ASN A 63 8.90 -23.79 -20.71
C ASN A 63 8.94 -24.62 -19.41
N GLU A 64 9.91 -24.35 -18.54
CA GLU A 64 10.13 -25.07 -17.28
C GLU A 64 9.60 -24.29 -16.07
N ILE A 65 9.26 -23.01 -16.24
CA ILE A 65 8.65 -22.16 -15.22
C ILE A 65 7.25 -22.72 -14.87
N GLN A 66 7.06 -23.08 -13.61
CA GLN A 66 5.79 -23.62 -13.09
C GLN A 66 5.06 -22.64 -12.19
N GLN A 67 5.80 -21.81 -11.46
CA GLN A 67 5.24 -20.78 -10.58
C GLN A 67 5.92 -19.44 -10.86
N THR A 68 5.13 -18.37 -10.73
CA THR A 68 5.60 -16.99 -10.78
C THR A 68 4.91 -16.24 -9.66
N GLU A 69 5.70 -15.75 -8.73
CA GLU A 69 5.25 -14.95 -7.60
C GLU A 69 5.94 -13.60 -7.60
N TYR A 70 5.28 -12.59 -7.04
CA TYR A 70 5.83 -11.24 -6.91
C TYR A 70 5.98 -10.89 -5.44
N VAL A 71 7.22 -10.66 -5.02
CA VAL A 71 7.54 -10.10 -3.72
C VAL A 71 7.75 -8.61 -3.93
N CYS A 72 6.66 -7.85 -3.83
CA CYS A 72 6.74 -6.41 -3.94
C CYS A 72 7.42 -5.82 -2.72
N LYS A 73 8.28 -4.82 -2.94
CA LYS A 73 8.74 -4.00 -1.83
C LYS A 73 7.51 -3.41 -1.16
N GLY A 74 7.39 -3.69 0.13
CA GLY A 74 6.63 -2.83 1.01
C GLY A 74 7.21 -1.42 0.90
N ILE A 75 6.40 -0.44 1.23
CA ILE A 75 6.93 0.89 1.38
C ILE A 75 7.79 0.88 2.64
N ASP A 76 9.10 0.68 2.49
CA ASP A 76 10.10 1.07 3.48
C ASP A 76 10.14 2.61 3.50
N GLU A 77 8.99 3.21 3.75
CA GLU A 77 8.86 4.64 3.94
C GLU A 77 9.36 4.91 5.34
N LYS A 78 10.39 5.75 5.46
CA LYS A 78 10.55 6.47 6.73
C LYS A 78 9.34 7.39 6.85
N GLU A 79 8.25 6.84 7.41
CA GLU A 79 7.02 7.56 7.63
C GLU A 79 7.24 8.54 8.79
N THR A 80 7.17 9.83 8.46
CA THR A 80 7.11 10.88 9.47
C THR A 80 5.65 11.28 9.63
N ILE A 81 5.10 11.05 10.83
CA ILE A 81 3.73 11.45 11.15
C ILE A 81 3.77 12.75 11.95
N ILE A 82 3.11 13.78 11.43
CA ILE A 82 2.92 15.05 12.12
C ILE A 82 1.48 15.12 12.61
N TYR A 83 1.30 15.00 13.93
CA TYR A 83 0.01 15.20 14.57
C TYR A 83 -0.29 16.69 14.77
N PHE A 84 -1.53 17.10 14.55
CA PHE A 84 -1.95 18.44 14.95
C PHE A 84 -2.11 18.49 16.47
N PRO A 85 -1.83 19.64 17.10
CA PRO A 85 -2.05 19.83 18.53
C PRO A 85 -3.56 19.91 18.86
N GLY A 86 -3.92 19.67 20.13
CA GLY A 86 -5.30 19.77 20.61
C GLY A 86 -6.04 18.43 20.55
N GLN A 87 -6.63 18.02 21.69
CA GLN A 87 -7.19 16.67 21.83
C GLN A 87 -8.42 16.43 20.94
N ASP A 88 -8.23 15.49 20.02
CA ASP A 88 -9.15 14.48 19.49
C ASP A 88 -10.51 14.88 18.92
N TYR A 89 -10.92 16.14 18.93
CA TYR A 89 -12.25 16.53 18.48
C TYR A 89 -12.20 17.82 17.67
N GLY A 90 -13.20 18.01 16.82
CA GLY A 90 -13.56 19.23 16.12
C GLY A 90 -15.08 19.26 16.05
N TYR A 91 -15.74 20.37 16.38
CA TYR A 91 -17.21 20.45 16.41
C TYR A 91 -17.68 21.78 15.80
N LEU A 92 -18.72 21.68 14.96
CA LEU A 92 -19.46 22.72 14.23
C LEU A 92 -18.94 23.12 12.85
N SER A 93 -19.82 22.97 11.86
CA SER A 93 -19.85 23.71 10.60
C SER A 93 -21.31 24.04 10.30
N ASN A 94 -21.80 25.20 10.73
CA ASN A 94 -23.15 25.68 10.42
C ASN A 94 -23.19 26.61 9.20
N ASN A 95 -22.18 26.56 8.31
CA ASN A 95 -22.14 27.41 7.14
C ASN A 95 -21.36 26.76 5.98
N ALA A 96 -21.87 26.87 4.75
CA ALA A 96 -21.16 26.53 3.51
C ALA A 96 -19.74 27.15 3.40
N SER A 97 -19.47 28.25 4.10
CA SER A 97 -18.16 28.93 4.18
C SER A 97 -17.12 28.16 5.01
N GLY A 98 -17.57 27.19 5.82
CA GLY A 98 -16.76 26.40 6.73
C GLY A 98 -16.37 27.14 8.02
N SER A 99 -15.90 26.40 9.01
CA SER A 99 -15.42 26.92 10.30
C SER A 99 -14.09 26.25 10.66
N MET A 100 -13.26 26.95 11.42
CA MET A 100 -11.96 26.44 11.86
C MET A 100 -11.98 26.21 13.35
N TRP A 101 -11.27 25.17 13.81
CA TRP A 101 -11.10 24.96 15.24
C TRP A 101 -9.82 25.62 15.75
N PRO A 102 -9.90 26.60 16.67
CA PRO A 102 -8.74 27.42 17.04
C PRO A 102 -7.65 26.64 17.79
N ARG A 103 -7.99 25.49 18.37
CA ARG A 103 -7.04 24.66 19.15
C ARG A 103 -6.33 23.57 18.33
N VAL A 104 -6.65 23.43 17.04
CA VAL A 104 -6.11 22.39 16.14
C VAL A 104 -5.26 23.02 15.04
N ALA A 105 -4.25 23.80 15.44
CA ALA A 105 -3.39 24.51 14.49
C ALA A 105 -1.90 24.27 14.76
N ILE A 106 -1.16 23.91 13.71
CA ILE A 106 0.31 23.89 13.71
C ILE A 106 0.75 25.31 13.35
N ALA A 107 1.32 26.04 14.32
CA ALA A 107 1.53 27.49 14.21
C ALA A 107 2.56 27.89 13.14
N ASN A 108 3.66 27.14 13.01
CA ASN A 108 4.80 27.45 12.16
C ASN A 108 5.23 26.20 11.37
N PHE A 109 4.29 25.63 10.61
CA PHE A 109 4.60 24.50 9.75
C PHE A 109 5.42 24.97 8.54
N ASP A 110 6.57 24.34 8.30
CA ASP A 110 7.33 24.52 7.06
C ASP A 110 7.73 23.14 6.53
N ILE A 111 7.30 22.83 5.31
CA ILE A 111 7.58 21.54 4.66
C ILE A 111 9.09 21.33 4.44
N SER A 112 9.89 22.39 4.34
CA SER A 112 11.36 22.23 4.20
C SER A 112 12.01 21.57 5.41
N ASN A 113 11.36 21.61 6.58
CA ASN A 113 11.85 20.96 7.80
C ASN A 113 11.59 19.45 7.80
N TYR A 114 10.81 18.93 6.84
CA TYR A 114 10.41 17.54 6.77
C TYR A 114 10.69 16.97 5.36
N PRO A 115 11.91 16.45 5.11
CA PRO A 115 12.25 15.86 3.82
C PRO A 115 11.30 14.70 3.46
N ALA A 116 10.58 14.82 2.36
CA ALA A 116 9.60 13.84 1.89
C ALA A 116 9.48 13.86 0.36
N ASP A 117 9.12 12.72 -0.23
CA ASP A 117 8.78 12.57 -1.66
C ASP A 117 7.26 12.63 -1.90
N SER A 118 6.48 12.27 -0.88
CA SER A 118 5.03 12.41 -0.89
C SER A 118 4.45 12.70 0.48
N ILE A 119 3.25 13.29 0.48
CA ILE A 119 2.48 13.59 1.68
C ILE A 119 1.02 13.17 1.51
N SER A 120 0.42 12.68 2.60
CA SER A 120 -1.02 12.48 2.73
C SER A 120 -1.56 13.21 3.96
N PHE A 121 -2.85 13.56 3.91
CA PHE A 121 -3.60 14.10 5.04
C PHE A 121 -4.63 13.06 5.45
N SER A 122 -4.66 12.73 6.74
CA SER A 122 -5.55 11.70 7.28
C SER A 122 -6.23 12.18 8.55
N ALA A 123 -7.46 11.72 8.75
CA ALA A 123 -8.21 11.94 9.99
C ALA A 123 -9.33 10.90 10.11
N TYR A 124 -9.76 10.60 11.33
CA TYR A 124 -11.05 9.98 11.55
C TYR A 124 -12.12 11.05 11.35
N LEU A 125 -13.17 10.80 10.58
CA LEU A 125 -14.24 11.79 10.41
C LEU A 125 -15.62 11.15 10.28
N TYR A 126 -16.60 11.86 10.83
CA TYR A 126 -18.01 11.46 10.75
C TYR A 126 -18.91 12.69 10.73
N SER A 127 -20.05 12.55 10.07
CA SER A 127 -21.13 13.53 10.08
C SER A 127 -22.09 13.23 11.23
N ASN A 128 -22.73 14.24 11.80
CA ASN A 128 -23.87 14.02 12.71
C ASN A 128 -25.19 13.79 11.97
N MET A 129 -25.18 13.81 10.63
CA MET A 129 -26.34 13.59 9.77
C MET A 129 -25.98 12.62 8.64
N GLU A 130 -26.71 11.52 8.56
CA GLU A 130 -26.52 10.51 7.52
C GLU A 130 -26.82 11.07 6.13
N GLY A 131 -26.02 10.69 5.14
CA GLY A 131 -26.22 11.07 3.74
C GLY A 131 -25.80 12.50 3.39
N VAL A 132 -25.58 13.38 4.38
CA VAL A 132 -25.04 14.72 4.13
C VAL A 132 -23.52 14.66 4.06
N LYS A 133 -22.94 15.18 2.98
CA LYS A 133 -21.49 15.21 2.84
C LYS A 133 -20.89 16.27 3.75
N ALA A 134 -19.93 15.81 4.54
CA ALA A 134 -19.08 16.58 5.42
C ALA A 134 -17.65 16.57 4.88
N PHE A 135 -16.91 17.65 5.12
CA PHE A 135 -15.54 17.84 4.67
C PHE A 135 -14.64 18.30 5.79
N VAL A 136 -13.41 17.79 5.77
CA VAL A 136 -12.28 18.31 6.55
C VAL A 136 -11.19 18.69 5.56
N GLU A 137 -10.92 19.97 5.47
CA GLU A 137 -9.99 20.56 4.50
C GLU A 137 -8.74 21.03 5.23
N LEU A 138 -7.56 20.62 4.76
CA LEU A 138 -6.32 21.21 5.24
C LEU A 138 -6.27 22.67 4.79
N TYR A 139 -6.06 23.57 5.74
CA TYR A 139 -6.22 25.00 5.55
C TYR A 139 -4.96 25.75 5.97
N ASP A 140 -4.43 26.53 5.03
CA ASP A 140 -3.40 27.53 5.31
C ASP A 140 -4.08 28.78 5.87
N GLN A 141 -4.00 28.95 7.18
CA GLN A 141 -4.53 30.10 7.90
C GLN A 141 -3.70 31.37 7.66
N THR A 142 -2.42 31.24 7.32
CA THR A 142 -1.56 32.38 7.01
C THR A 142 -2.00 33.06 5.72
N ASN A 143 -2.29 32.27 4.69
CA ASN A 143 -2.69 32.78 3.37
C ASN A 143 -4.21 32.68 3.09
N ASN A 144 -5.01 32.30 4.10
CA ASN A 144 -6.46 32.18 4.03
C ASN A 144 -6.95 31.29 2.86
N LYS A 145 -6.30 30.14 2.68
CA LYS A 145 -6.50 29.28 1.49
C LYS A 145 -6.55 27.80 1.86
N VAL A 146 -7.43 27.05 1.18
CA VAL A 146 -7.44 25.59 1.25
C VAL A 146 -6.23 25.03 0.49
N ILE A 147 -5.53 24.07 1.09
CA ILE A 147 -4.48 23.32 0.41
C ILE A 147 -5.14 22.40 -0.62
N LYS A 148 -4.78 22.57 -1.90
CA LYS A 148 -5.35 21.78 -2.98
C LYS A 148 -5.03 20.29 -2.76
N ASN A 149 -5.97 19.41 -3.14
CA ASN A 149 -5.86 17.95 -2.99
C ASN A 149 -5.76 17.43 -1.54
N ALA A 150 -5.81 18.30 -0.53
CA ALA A 150 -5.79 17.94 0.89
C ALA A 150 -7.17 18.05 1.53
N ILE A 151 -8.15 17.34 0.97
CA ILE A 151 -9.56 17.38 1.38
C ILE A 151 -10.05 15.96 1.69
N LEU A 152 -10.60 15.78 2.89
CA LEU A 152 -11.28 14.55 3.29
C LEU A 152 -12.79 14.77 3.26
N SER A 153 -13.56 13.72 3.00
CA SER A 153 -15.02 13.80 3.04
C SER A 153 -15.68 12.50 3.48
N THR A 154 -16.85 12.61 4.11
CA THR A 154 -17.69 11.47 4.51
C THR A 154 -19.17 11.82 4.39
N THR A 155 -19.99 10.80 4.21
CA THR A 155 -21.45 10.83 4.43
C THR A 155 -21.89 9.94 5.59
N SER A 156 -20.91 9.29 6.25
CA SER A 156 -21.16 8.32 7.32
C SER A 156 -21.29 9.00 8.67
N THR A 157 -22.13 8.42 9.52
CA THR A 157 -22.24 8.76 10.94
C THR A 157 -21.34 7.89 11.83
N LYS A 158 -20.60 6.94 11.25
CA LYS A 158 -19.69 6.04 11.97
C LYS A 158 -18.38 6.72 12.32
N SER A 159 -18.02 6.72 13.60
CA SER A 159 -16.86 7.48 14.13
C SER A 159 -15.51 6.75 14.07
N ASP A 160 -15.50 5.51 13.60
CA ASP A 160 -14.34 4.60 13.58
C ASP A 160 -13.56 4.61 12.25
N SER A 161 -14.10 5.29 11.23
CA SER A 161 -13.53 5.27 9.88
C SER A 161 -12.40 6.27 9.74
N LEU A 162 -11.19 5.77 9.47
CA LEU A 162 -10.02 6.56 9.10
C LEU A 162 -10.06 6.86 7.60
N TYR A 163 -9.93 8.13 7.24
CA TYR A 163 -9.84 8.57 5.85
C TYR A 163 -8.46 9.15 5.59
N SER A 164 -8.00 8.99 4.35
CA SER A 164 -6.74 9.57 3.87
C SER A 164 -6.92 10.10 2.45
N THR A 165 -6.20 11.16 2.12
CA THR A 165 -6.11 11.66 0.75
C THR A 165 -5.44 10.63 -0.15
N THR A 166 -6.00 10.38 -1.33
CA THR A 166 -5.46 9.44 -2.31
C THR A 166 -4.45 10.07 -3.27
N VAL A 167 -4.30 11.39 -3.23
CA VAL A 167 -3.45 12.18 -4.12
C VAL A 167 -2.34 12.84 -3.31
N ASN A 168 -1.10 12.72 -3.77
CA ASN A 168 0.04 13.45 -3.22
C ASN A 168 -0.13 14.95 -3.48
N PHE A 169 -0.11 15.76 -2.42
CA PHE A 169 -0.26 17.22 -2.49
C PHE A 169 0.99 17.98 -2.05
N LEU A 170 2.16 17.32 -2.04
CA LEU A 170 3.42 17.94 -1.59
C LEU A 170 3.73 19.25 -2.34
N ASN A 171 3.46 19.28 -3.66
CA ASN A 171 3.67 20.45 -4.51
C ASN A 171 2.57 21.52 -4.38
N ASP A 172 1.45 21.20 -3.72
CA ASP A 172 0.37 22.14 -3.45
C ASP A 172 0.59 22.90 -2.12
N LEU A 173 1.60 22.50 -1.33
CA LEU A 173 1.95 23.21 -0.10
C LEU A 173 2.65 24.55 -0.41
N PRO A 174 2.28 25.63 0.32
CA PRO A 174 2.99 26.90 0.28
C PRO A 174 4.48 26.74 0.63
N LYS A 175 5.30 27.63 0.08
CA LYS A 175 6.72 27.73 0.44
C LYS A 175 6.87 28.62 1.68
N GLY A 176 7.64 28.15 2.65
CA GLY A 176 7.92 28.86 3.90
C GLY A 176 6.94 28.56 5.03
N PRO A 177 7.16 29.15 6.21
CA PRO A 177 6.39 28.84 7.41
C PRO A 177 4.95 29.36 7.29
N ILE A 178 3.99 28.46 7.50
CA ILE A 178 2.56 28.75 7.50
C ILE A 178 1.88 28.19 8.76
N LYS A 179 0.74 28.78 9.11
CA LYS A 179 -0.14 28.26 10.13
C LYS A 179 -1.13 27.28 9.49
N LEU A 180 -0.90 25.99 9.67
CA LEU A 180 -1.81 24.94 9.19
C LEU A 180 -2.91 24.67 10.21
N ASN A 181 -4.14 24.49 9.74
CA ASN A 181 -5.32 24.17 10.55
C ASN A 181 -6.27 23.27 9.73
N CYS A 182 -7.31 22.73 10.36
CA CYS A 182 -8.39 22.01 9.69
C CYS A 182 -9.62 22.91 9.57
N ARG A 183 -10.09 23.13 8.34
CA ARG A 183 -11.37 23.78 8.07
C ARG A 183 -12.46 22.72 7.89
N LEU A 184 -13.51 22.83 8.69
CA LEU A 184 -14.68 21.96 8.67
C LEU A 184 -15.74 22.59 7.76
N ARG A 185 -16.36 21.82 6.87
CA ARG A 185 -17.45 22.29 5.99
C ARG A 185 -18.50 21.19 5.80
N THR A 186 -19.74 21.56 5.56
CA THR A 186 -20.84 20.64 5.20
C THR A 186 -21.59 21.15 3.99
N GLU A 187 -22.36 20.27 3.32
CA GLU A 187 -23.27 20.68 2.23
C GLU A 187 -24.60 21.26 2.74
N LYS A 188 -24.89 21.13 4.05
CA LYS A 188 -26.12 21.57 4.68
C LYS A 188 -25.84 22.29 5.99
N ASP A 189 -26.43 23.48 6.14
CA ASP A 189 -26.36 24.25 7.38
C ASP A 189 -27.06 23.50 8.52
N GLY A 190 -26.50 23.61 9.73
CA GLY A 190 -26.95 22.87 10.91
C GLY A 190 -26.42 21.43 11.00
N THR A 191 -25.71 20.93 9.98
CA THR A 191 -24.99 19.65 10.06
C THR A 191 -23.61 19.87 10.65
N GLY A 192 -23.23 19.06 11.64
CA GLY A 192 -21.88 19.04 12.21
C GLY A 192 -21.02 17.99 11.53
N VAL A 193 -19.75 18.31 11.37
CA VAL A 193 -18.70 17.31 11.13
C VAL A 193 -17.80 17.25 12.33
N THR A 194 -17.51 16.02 12.75
CA THR A 194 -16.49 15.76 13.75
C THR A 194 -15.32 15.08 13.08
N PHE A 195 -14.11 15.51 13.43
CA PHE A 195 -12.90 14.79 13.09
C PHE A 195 -12.08 14.49 14.35
N ARG A 196 -11.24 13.45 14.27
CA ARG A 196 -10.29 13.09 15.32
C ARG A 196 -8.93 12.75 14.73
N LYS A 197 -7.88 13.01 15.52
CA LYS A 197 -6.49 12.69 15.19
C LYS A 197 -6.11 13.08 13.76
N PRO A 198 -6.28 14.36 13.35
CA PRO A 198 -5.79 14.78 12.05
C PRO A 198 -4.26 14.69 12.06
N MET A 199 -3.70 14.18 10.96
CA MET A 199 -2.26 13.98 10.81
C MET A 199 -1.83 14.18 9.37
N LEU A 200 -0.59 14.64 9.21
CA LEU A 200 0.13 14.58 7.95
C LEU A 200 1.04 13.36 8.00
N ASN A 201 0.98 12.51 6.97
CA ASN A 201 1.89 11.38 6.82
C ASN A 201 2.82 11.70 5.67
N LEU A 202 4.11 11.79 5.97
CA LEU A 202 5.15 12.12 5.02
C LEU A 202 5.99 10.90 4.76
N TYR A 203 6.27 10.67 3.49
CA TYR A 203 6.91 9.45 3.00
C TYR A 203 8.18 9.82 2.25
N LYS A 204 9.29 9.22 2.66
CA LYS A 204 10.60 9.38 2.02
C LYS A 204 11.09 8.02 1.53
N LYS A 205 11.44 7.96 0.24
CA LYS A 205 11.97 6.80 -0.48
C LYS A 205 13.49 6.70 -0.38
#